data_AF-A0A418SJ05-F1
#
_entry.id   AF-A0A418SJ05-F1
#
_cell.length_a   1.000
_cell.length_b   1.000
_cell.length_c   1.000
_cell.angle_alpha   90.00
_cell.angle_beta   90.00
_cell.angle_gamma   90.00
#
_symmetry.space_group_name_H-M   'P 1'
#
loop_
_entity.id
_entity.type
_entity.pdbx_description
1 polymer ?
#
loop_
_entity_poly.entity_id
_entity_poly.type
_entity_poly.pdbx_seq_one_letter_code
_entity_poly.pdbx_strand_id
1 'polypeptide(L)'
;MIRILALCALPVPMAAMADTVISLYPAGTVVPLPRPESQDLVEGQIFVFNISAPTLEVIRPTKEAANGTAVIIAPGGGFVGLAYEQSMAVARRLADLGVTAFVLKYRTIESPDDGTAAFMRRQPSHVSVDPDQHRAAHAQRCSWTNS
;
A
#
# COMPACT_ATOMS: atom_id res chain seq x y z
N MET A 1 39.62 42.38 34.32
CA MET A 1 39.59 41.74 32.99
C MET A 1 38.74 40.47 33.10
N ILE A 2 37.43 40.55 32.80
CA ILE A 2 36.50 39.42 32.93
C ILE A 2 36.07 39.00 31.51
N ARG A 3 36.48 37.80 31.09
CA ARG A 3 36.09 37.19 29.81
C ARG A 3 34.77 36.43 30.01
N ILE A 4 33.69 36.99 29.50
CA ILE A 4 32.39 36.31 29.42
C ILE A 4 32.49 35.26 28.30
N LEU A 5 32.53 33.99 28.67
CA LEU A 5 32.34 32.86 27.76
C LEU A 5 30.83 32.73 27.51
N ALA A 6 30.37 33.28 26.39
CA ALA A 6 29.02 33.06 25.89
C ALA A 6 28.88 31.61 25.40
N LEU A 7 28.21 30.77 26.19
CA LEU A 7 27.82 29.42 25.81
C LEU A 7 26.71 29.52 24.76
N CYS A 8 27.10 29.44 23.50
CA CYS A 8 26.19 29.42 22.36
C CYS A 8 25.48 28.06 22.33
N ALA A 9 24.20 28.02 22.73
CA ALA A 9 23.35 26.85 22.58
C ALA A 9 23.06 26.63 21.09
N LEU A 10 23.80 25.73 20.45
CA LEU A 10 23.56 25.35 19.07
C LEU A 10 22.27 24.53 19.00
N PRO A 11 21.27 24.94 18.19
CA PRO A 11 20.07 24.14 17.99
C PRO A 11 20.46 22.84 17.27
N VAL A 12 20.12 21.71 17.88
CA VAL A 12 20.25 20.40 17.22
C VAL A 12 19.28 20.38 16.03
N PRO A 13 19.76 20.14 14.79
CA PRO A 13 18.86 20.00 13.67
C PRO A 13 18.07 18.71 13.87
N MET A 14 16.77 18.85 14.16
CA MET A 14 15.83 17.74 14.09
C MET A 14 15.78 17.30 12.62
N ALA A 15 16.47 16.22 12.28
CA ALA A 15 16.41 15.66 10.94
C ALA A 15 14.97 15.18 10.69
N ALA A 16 14.21 15.97 9.94
CA ALA A 16 12.94 15.53 9.39
C ALA A 16 13.23 14.31 8.51
N MET A 17 12.85 13.12 8.98
CA MET A 17 12.95 11.90 8.18
C MET A 17 11.85 11.97 7.14
N ALA A 18 12.20 12.42 5.93
CA ALA A 18 11.27 12.43 4.81
C ALA A 18 10.95 10.97 4.40
N ASP A 19 9.65 10.68 4.27
CA ASP A 19 9.16 9.45 3.66
C ASP A 19 9.75 9.35 2.24
N THR A 20 10.39 8.22 1.94
CA THR A 20 11.10 8.03 0.67
C THR A 20 10.16 7.34 -0.32
N VAL A 21 9.89 7.95 -1.46
CA VAL A 21 9.18 7.30 -2.57
C VAL A 21 10.19 6.74 -3.56
N ILE A 22 10.21 5.42 -3.72
CA ILE A 22 11.10 4.70 -4.62
C ILE A 22 10.32 4.34 -5.89
N SER A 23 10.78 4.79 -7.06
CA SER A 23 10.18 4.36 -8.33
C SER A 23 10.55 2.91 -8.62
N LEU A 24 9.57 2.06 -8.98
CA LEU A 24 9.84 0.65 -9.27
C LEU A 24 10.51 0.44 -10.64
N TYR A 25 10.28 1.37 -11.57
CA TYR A 25 10.85 1.33 -12.91
C TYR A 25 11.57 2.65 -13.22
N PRO A 26 12.66 2.62 -14.01
CA PRO A 26 13.21 3.81 -14.62
C PRO A 26 12.19 4.50 -15.53
N ALA A 27 12.26 5.83 -15.63
CA ALA A 27 11.39 6.60 -16.51
C ALA A 27 11.47 6.08 -17.96
N GLY A 28 10.31 5.89 -18.60
CA GLY A 28 10.22 5.41 -19.99
C GLY A 28 10.27 3.88 -20.16
N THR A 29 10.48 3.10 -19.09
CA THR A 29 10.51 1.62 -19.17
C THR A 29 9.13 1.03 -19.44
N VAL A 30 8.08 1.67 -18.93
CA VAL A 30 6.70 1.18 -18.99
C VAL A 30 5.86 2.16 -19.78
N VAL A 31 5.08 1.64 -20.73
CA VAL A 31 4.08 2.43 -21.46
C VAL A 31 2.98 2.85 -20.46
N PRO A 32 2.76 4.16 -20.26
CA PRO A 32 1.68 4.65 -19.40
C PRO A 32 0.32 4.17 -19.91
N LEU A 33 -0.65 4.06 -19.00
CA LEU A 33 -2.04 3.83 -19.40
C LEU A 33 -2.56 5.04 -20.20
N PRO A 34 -3.50 4.83 -21.13
CA PRO A 34 -4.10 5.93 -21.89
C PRO A 34 -4.78 6.98 -21.00
N ARG A 35 -5.30 6.55 -19.85
CA ARG A 35 -5.93 7.43 -18.86
C ARG A 35 -4.97 7.83 -17.75
N PRO A 36 -5.06 9.08 -17.26
CA PRO A 36 -4.29 9.53 -16.11
C PRO A 36 -4.74 8.82 -14.84
N GLU A 37 -3.85 8.79 -13.86
CA GLU A 37 -4.18 8.33 -12.50
C GLU A 37 -5.30 9.20 -11.91
N SER A 38 -6.27 8.56 -11.27
CA SER A 38 -7.41 9.23 -10.62
C SER A 38 -7.62 8.71 -9.20
N GLN A 39 -8.37 9.47 -8.41
CA GLN A 39 -8.74 9.09 -7.05
C GLN A 39 -10.25 9.27 -6.87
N ASP A 40 -10.93 8.20 -6.45
CA ASP A 40 -12.37 8.21 -6.21
C ASP A 40 -12.71 7.64 -4.82
N LEU A 41 -13.89 7.99 -4.33
CA LEU A 41 -14.43 7.44 -3.10
C LEU A 41 -15.21 6.16 -3.39
N VAL A 42 -14.75 5.05 -2.82
CA VAL A 42 -15.43 3.76 -2.82
C VAL A 42 -15.86 3.47 -1.39
N GLU A 43 -17.16 3.43 -1.14
CA GLU A 43 -17.71 3.16 0.20
C GLU A 43 -17.11 4.05 1.31
N GLY A 44 -16.83 5.32 0.98
CA GLY A 44 -16.26 6.30 1.90
C GLY A 44 -14.74 6.24 2.06
N GLN A 45 -14.04 5.41 1.27
CA GLN A 45 -12.59 5.24 1.29
C GLN A 45 -11.97 5.71 -0.01
N ILE A 46 -10.79 6.34 0.08
CA ILE A 46 -10.08 6.82 -1.11
C ILE A 46 -9.39 5.65 -1.79
N PHE A 47 -9.77 5.40 -3.04
CA PHE A 47 -9.12 4.46 -3.93
C PHE A 47 -8.38 5.20 -5.03
N VAL A 48 -7.20 4.69 -5.41
CA VAL A 48 -6.40 5.21 -6.52
C VAL A 48 -6.55 4.29 -7.73
N PHE A 49 -6.89 4.84 -8.88
CA PHE A 49 -7.13 4.13 -10.14
C PHE A 49 -6.14 4.56 -11.23
N ASN A 50 -6.05 3.78 -12.30
CA ASN A 50 -5.26 4.09 -13.50
C ASN A 50 -3.77 4.37 -13.21
N ILE A 51 -3.20 3.60 -12.28
CA ILE A 51 -1.80 3.78 -11.86
C ILE A 51 -0.88 3.30 -12.98
N SER A 52 -0.15 4.25 -13.55
CA SER A 52 0.80 4.00 -14.65
C SER A 52 2.25 3.92 -14.19
N ALA A 53 2.63 4.74 -13.21
CA ALA A 53 3.98 4.82 -12.67
C ALA A 53 3.99 4.23 -11.25
N PRO A 54 4.34 2.94 -11.09
CA PRO A 54 4.28 2.30 -9.79
C PRO A 54 5.47 2.67 -8.92
N THR A 55 5.21 2.82 -7.62
CA THR A 55 6.17 3.28 -6.62
C THR A 55 6.10 2.41 -5.36
N LEU A 56 7.15 2.50 -4.54
CA LEU A 56 7.21 1.94 -3.20
C LEU A 56 7.46 3.08 -2.23
N GLU A 57 6.47 3.41 -1.41
CA GLU A 57 6.59 4.45 -0.39
C GLU A 57 7.12 3.83 0.92
N VAL A 58 8.17 4.41 1.48
CA VAL A 58 8.83 3.91 2.70
C VAL A 58 8.38 4.72 3.90
N ILE A 59 7.72 4.03 4.84
CA ILE A 59 7.31 4.55 6.15
C ILE A 59 8.26 3.96 7.19
N ARG A 60 9.09 4.82 7.79
CA ARG A 60 10.11 4.39 8.74
C ARG A 60 9.65 4.65 10.18
N PRO A 61 9.94 3.73 11.12
CA PRO A 61 9.82 4.01 12.55
C PRO A 61 10.81 5.11 12.96
N THR A 62 10.60 5.69 14.14
CA THR A 62 11.65 6.52 14.75
C THR A 62 12.91 5.69 15.01
N LYS A 63 14.07 6.36 15.11
CA LYS A 63 15.35 5.67 15.31
C LYS A 63 15.36 4.84 16.60
N GLU A 64 14.66 5.30 17.62
CA GLU A 64 14.56 4.65 18.94
C GLU A 64 13.63 3.44 18.92
N ALA A 65 12.59 3.46 18.09
CA ALA A 65 11.62 2.37 17.96
C ALA A 65 12.07 1.29 16.96
N ALA A 66 12.99 1.61 16.04
CA ALA A 66 13.41 0.74 14.96
C ALA A 66 13.91 -0.63 15.49
N ASN A 67 13.19 -1.70 15.15
CA ASN A 67 13.48 -3.07 15.59
C ASN A 67 14.21 -3.92 14.53
N GLY A 68 14.54 -3.33 13.37
CA GLY A 68 15.22 -4.00 12.26
C GLY A 68 14.32 -4.81 11.33
N THR A 69 13.00 -4.89 11.59
CA THR A 69 12.05 -5.62 10.74
C THR A 69 11.54 -4.74 9.60
N ALA A 70 11.31 -5.35 8.44
CA ALA A 70 10.76 -4.71 7.26
C ALA A 70 9.60 -5.52 6.67
N VAL A 71 8.54 -4.83 6.20
CA VAL A 71 7.35 -5.44 5.59
C VAL A 71 6.91 -4.67 4.34
N ILE A 72 6.46 -5.39 3.32
CA ILE A 72 5.83 -4.79 2.13
C ILE A 72 4.32 -4.97 2.24
N ILE A 73 3.59 -3.87 2.20
CA ILE A 73 2.13 -3.84 2.18
C ILE A 73 1.70 -3.71 0.73
N ALA A 74 0.95 -4.72 0.24
CA ALA A 74 0.30 -4.70 -1.05
C ALA A 74 -1.17 -4.29 -0.87
N PRO A 75 -1.57 -3.07 -1.26
CA PRO A 75 -2.94 -2.60 -1.14
C PRO A 75 -3.94 -3.50 -1.86
N GLY A 76 -5.11 -3.70 -1.25
CA GLY A 76 -6.22 -4.41 -1.89
C GLY A 76 -6.87 -3.61 -3.03
N GLY A 77 -7.87 -4.23 -3.67
CA GLY A 77 -8.71 -3.58 -4.69
C GLY A 77 -8.70 -4.26 -6.07
N GLY A 78 -8.22 -5.51 -6.13
CA GLY A 78 -8.46 -6.42 -7.26
C GLY A 78 -7.85 -5.97 -8.59
N PHE A 79 -6.76 -5.20 -8.54
CA PHE A 79 -6.12 -4.55 -9.69
C PHE A 79 -6.97 -3.50 -10.41
N VAL A 80 -8.17 -3.18 -9.92
CA VAL A 80 -9.04 -2.15 -10.49
C VAL A 80 -8.71 -0.80 -9.87
N GLY A 81 -8.73 -0.74 -8.53
CA GLY A 81 -8.27 0.40 -7.75
C GLY A 81 -7.38 -0.06 -6.59
N LEU A 82 -6.66 0.87 -5.95
CA LEU A 82 -5.85 0.59 -4.77
C LEU A 82 -6.46 1.29 -3.56
N ALA A 83 -6.75 0.52 -2.51
CA ALA A 83 -7.12 1.03 -1.18
C ALA A 83 -5.90 1.66 -0.47
N TYR A 84 -5.41 2.78 -1.01
CA TYR A 84 -4.12 3.35 -0.65
C TYR A 84 -4.11 3.92 0.76
N GLU A 85 -5.15 4.69 1.11
CA GLU A 85 -5.24 5.38 2.40
C GLU A 85 -5.28 4.39 3.58
N GLN A 86 -6.08 3.32 3.48
CA GLN A 86 -6.13 2.26 4.48
C GLN A 86 -4.76 1.57 4.66
N SER A 87 -4.09 1.30 3.54
CA SER A 87 -2.78 0.65 3.54
C SER A 87 -1.72 1.55 4.19
N MET A 88 -1.82 2.86 3.98
CA MET A 88 -0.99 3.86 4.64
C MET A 88 -1.26 3.94 6.15
N ALA A 89 -2.50 3.84 6.59
CA ALA A 89 -2.84 3.79 8.01
C ALA A 89 -2.23 2.55 8.69
N VAL A 90 -2.27 1.39 8.03
CA VAL A 90 -1.60 0.16 8.49
C VAL A 90 -0.09 0.34 8.52
N ALA A 91 0.51 0.95 7.49
CA ALA A 91 1.95 1.21 7.43
C ALA A 91 2.44 2.08 8.59
N ARG A 92 1.71 3.16 8.90
CA ARG A 92 1.99 4.03 10.05
C ARG A 92 1.89 3.27 11.36
N ARG A 93 0.87 2.43 11.53
CA ARG A 93 0.71 1.60 12.73
C ARG A 93 1.86 0.61 12.90
N LEU A 94 2.36 0.03 11.82
CA LEU A 94 3.53 -0.86 11.87
C LEU A 94 4.81 -0.09 12.20
N ALA A 95 4.97 1.13 11.69
CA ALA A 95 6.06 2.02 12.06
C ALA A 95 6.03 2.40 13.55
N ASP A 96 4.86 2.63 14.13
CA ASP A 96 4.73 2.85 15.59
C ASP A 96 5.20 1.62 16.41
N LEU A 97 5.11 0.42 15.84
CA LEU A 97 5.59 -0.82 16.44
C LEU A 97 7.07 -1.12 16.15
N GLY A 98 7.78 -0.18 15.52
CA GLY A 98 9.20 -0.31 15.21
C GLY A 98 9.52 -0.99 13.89
N VAL A 99 8.52 -1.30 13.07
CA VAL A 99 8.67 -2.01 11.79
C VAL A 99 8.75 -1.01 10.63
N THR A 100 9.73 -1.15 9.75
CA THR A 100 9.78 -0.36 8.50
C THR A 100 8.74 -0.92 7.53
N ALA A 101 7.77 -0.10 7.13
CA ALA A 101 6.73 -0.49 6.20
C ALA A 101 6.98 0.11 4.81
N PHE A 102 6.76 -0.69 3.78
CA PHE A 102 6.86 -0.31 2.38
C PHE A 102 5.49 -0.46 1.72
N VAL A 103 4.84 0.65 1.36
CA VAL A 103 3.51 0.62 0.71
C VAL A 103 3.68 0.56 -0.80
N LEU A 104 3.21 -0.53 -1.41
CA LEU A 104 3.33 -0.78 -2.83
C LEU A 104 2.20 -0.09 -3.60
N LYS A 105 2.54 0.92 -4.39
CA LYS A 105 1.66 1.49 -5.41
C LYS A 105 1.89 0.76 -6.73
N TYR A 106 1.11 -0.27 -7.01
CA TYR A 106 1.25 -1.10 -8.22
C TYR A 106 0.33 -0.64 -9.37
N ARG A 107 0.62 -1.09 -10.60
CA ARG A 107 -0.18 -0.77 -11.79
C ARG A 107 -1.56 -1.41 -11.72
N THR A 108 -2.58 -0.64 -12.04
CA THR A 108 -3.95 -1.14 -12.19
C THR A 108 -4.29 -1.40 -13.65
N ILE A 109 -5.39 -2.09 -13.89
CA ILE A 109 -6.02 -2.09 -15.20
C ILE A 109 -6.66 -0.73 -15.47
N GLU A 110 -6.83 -0.41 -16.75
CA GLU A 110 -7.56 0.80 -17.14
C GLU A 110 -9.01 0.71 -16.66
N SER A 111 -9.43 1.77 -15.96
CA SER A 111 -10.78 1.98 -15.47
C SER A 111 -11.36 3.27 -16.08
N PRO A 112 -12.66 3.28 -16.45
CA PRO A 112 -13.38 4.48 -16.88
C PRO A 112 -13.34 5.62 -15.85
N ASP A 113 -13.81 6.83 -16.22
CA ASP A 113 -13.79 8.02 -15.35
C ASP A 113 -14.48 7.81 -14.00
N ASP A 114 -15.45 6.90 -13.93
CA ASP A 114 -16.04 6.43 -12.68
C ASP A 114 -15.31 5.15 -12.23
N GLY A 115 -14.21 5.34 -11.48
CA GLY A 115 -13.43 4.25 -10.91
C GLY A 115 -14.24 3.43 -9.90
N THR A 116 -15.14 4.08 -9.16
CA THR A 116 -16.03 3.42 -8.20
C THR A 116 -16.97 2.44 -8.89
N ALA A 117 -17.65 2.84 -9.96
CA ALA A 117 -18.50 1.92 -10.71
C ALA A 117 -17.67 0.84 -11.43
N ALA A 118 -16.45 1.15 -11.90
CA ALA A 118 -15.56 0.16 -12.46
C ALA A 118 -15.16 -0.92 -11.45
N PHE A 119 -14.88 -0.51 -10.22
CA PHE A 119 -14.60 -1.39 -9.09
C PHE A 119 -15.83 -2.23 -8.72
N MET A 120 -16.98 -1.60 -8.50
CA MET A 120 -18.22 -2.29 -8.14
C MET A 120 -18.68 -3.30 -9.20
N ARG A 121 -18.52 -3.00 -10.50
CA ARG A 121 -18.86 -3.94 -11.59
C ARG A 121 -17.96 -5.17 -11.64
N ARG A 122 -16.71 -5.04 -11.19
CA ARG A 122 -15.71 -6.12 -11.20
C ARG A 122 -15.61 -6.85 -9.87
N GLN A 123 -16.21 -6.31 -8.82
CA GLN A 123 -16.48 -7.11 -7.65
C GLN A 123 -17.45 -8.21 -8.06
N PRO A 124 -17.13 -9.49 -7.80
CA PRO A 124 -18.12 -10.53 -7.92
C PRO A 124 -19.20 -10.24 -6.87
N SER A 125 -20.29 -9.61 -7.29
CA SER A 125 -21.50 -9.44 -6.49
C SER A 125 -21.99 -10.84 -6.13
N HIS A 126 -21.69 -11.27 -4.91
CA HIS A 126 -21.90 -12.64 -4.45
C HIS A 126 -21.28 -13.67 -5.40
N VAL A 127 -20.02 -14.05 -5.16
CA VAL A 127 -19.76 -15.49 -5.22
C VAL A 127 -20.68 -16.08 -4.16
N SER A 128 -21.86 -16.55 -4.56
CA SER A 128 -22.55 -17.59 -3.80
C SER A 128 -21.53 -18.70 -3.75
N VAL A 129 -20.79 -18.80 -2.63
CA VAL A 129 -20.02 -19.99 -2.33
C VAL A 129 -21.10 -21.06 -2.24
N ASP A 130 -21.30 -21.79 -3.33
CA ASP A 130 -22.22 -22.90 -3.35
C ASP A 130 -21.70 -23.87 -2.28
N PRO A 131 -22.44 -24.04 -1.15
CA PRO A 131 -21.98 -24.87 -0.05
C PRO A 131 -21.71 -26.31 -0.51
N ASP A 132 -22.41 -26.74 -1.56
CA ASP A 132 -22.27 -28.07 -2.13
C ASP A 132 -20.98 -28.19 -2.96
N GLN A 133 -20.57 -27.15 -3.68
CA GLN A 133 -19.27 -27.13 -4.36
C GLN A 133 -18.10 -27.11 -3.36
N HIS A 134 -18.23 -26.36 -2.26
CA HIS A 134 -17.21 -26.34 -1.21
C HIS A 134 -17.11 -27.71 -0.50
N ARG A 135 -18.26 -28.37 -0.24
CA ARG A 135 -18.31 -29.72 0.35
C ARG A 135 -17.76 -30.78 -0.59
N ALA A 136 -18.04 -30.70 -1.90
CA ALA A 136 -17.51 -31.60 -2.91
C ALA A 136 -15.99 -31.48 -3.06
N ALA A 137 -15.46 -30.25 -3.04
CA ALA A 137 -14.01 -30.01 -3.06
C ALA A 137 -13.31 -30.57 -1.80
N HIS A 138 -13.94 -30.47 -0.64
CA HIS A 138 -13.42 -31.05 0.61
C HIS A 138 -13.46 -32.59 0.59
N ALA A 139 -14.53 -33.19 0.06
CA ALA A 139 -14.67 -34.64 -0.07
C ALA A 139 -13.63 -35.24 -1.03
N GLN A 140 -13.39 -34.58 -2.17
CA GLN A 140 -12.31 -34.97 -3.09
C GLN A 140 -10.93 -34.83 -2.44
N ARG A 141 -10.68 -33.76 -1.68
CA ARG A 141 -9.40 -33.61 -0.95
C ARG A 141 -9.17 -34.71 0.08
N CYS A 142 -10.22 -35.18 0.76
CA CYS A 142 -10.13 -36.29 1.72
C CYS A 142 -9.92 -37.67 1.05
N SER A 143 -10.33 -37.86 -0.21
CA SER A 143 -10.09 -39.14 -0.91
C SER A 143 -8.65 -39.33 -1.39
N TRP A 144 -7.88 -38.24 -1.51
CA TRP A 144 -6.46 -38.30 -1.88
C TRP A 144 -5.52 -38.66 -0.72
N THR A 145 -5.95 -38.50 0.54
CA THR A 145 -5.09 -38.73 1.72
C THR A 145 -5.19 -40.14 2.28
N ASN A 146 -5.91 -41.05 1.61
CA ASN A 146 -6.11 -42.43 2.05
C ASN A 146 -5.64 -43.45 1.00
N SER A 147 -4.60 -43.11 0.23
CA SER A 147 -3.90 -43.99 -0.72
C SER A 147 -2.41 -44.01 -0.44
#